data_AF-A0A7V4Q788-F1
#
_entry.id   AF-A0A7V4Q788-F1
#
_cell.length_a   1.000
_cell.length_b   1.000
_cell.length_c   1.000
_cell.angle_alpha   90.00
_cell.angle_beta   90.00
_cell.angle_gamma   90.00
#
_symmetry.space_group_name_H-M   'P 1'
#
loop_
_entity.id
_entity.type
_entity.pdbx_description
1 polymer ?
#
loop_
_entity_poly.entity_id
_entity_poly.type
_entity_poly.pdbx_seq_one_letter_code
_entity_poly.pdbx_strand_id
1 'polypeptide(L)' 'MGENEKCEKPAKHKAHLCKLKKDGKLEEVEQQEQNPIVYCNKCKAKASDPSYLCNPRALKPTK' A
#
# COMPACT_ATOMS: atom_id res chain seq x y z
N MET A 1 2.19 -2.45 22.23
CA MET A 1 1.73 -1.68 21.04
C MET A 1 2.41 -2.25 19.79
N GLY A 2 1.60 -2.81 18.89
CA GLY A 2 1.82 -2.93 17.44
C GLY A 2 3.13 -3.51 16.93
N GLU A 3 3.22 -4.83 16.88
CA GLU A 3 4.28 -5.56 16.19
C GLU A 3 4.39 -5.13 14.73
N ASN A 4 5.55 -4.54 14.42
CA ASN A 4 6.01 -4.30 13.08
C ASN A 4 6.50 -5.63 12.48
N GLU A 5 6.69 -5.64 11.16
CA GLU A 5 7.53 -6.61 10.46
C GLU A 5 6.95 -8.00 10.21
N LYS A 6 6.28 -8.09 9.05
CA LYS A 6 6.55 -9.16 8.07
C LYS A 6 6.25 -8.60 6.68
N CYS A 7 7.06 -7.64 6.26
CA CYS A 7 7.28 -7.46 4.84
C CYS A 7 8.60 -8.18 4.53
N GLU A 8 8.50 -9.33 3.88
CA GLU A 8 9.61 -10.27 3.69
C GLU A 8 10.76 -9.68 2.85
N LYS A 9 10.53 -8.53 2.19
CA LYS A 9 11.50 -7.83 1.35
C LYS A 9 11.37 -6.30 1.47
N PRO A 10 11.96 -5.66 2.50
CA PRO A 10 11.98 -4.20 2.62
C PRO A 10 12.76 -3.53 1.47
N ALA A 11 13.70 -4.25 0.84
CA ALA A 11 14.52 -3.76 -0.26
C ALA A 11 13.82 -3.80 -1.65
N LYS A 12 12.66 -4.46 -1.78
CA LYS A 12 11.98 -4.61 -3.08
C LYS A 12 10.85 -3.62 -3.35
N HIS A 13 10.41 -2.86 -2.35
CA HIS A 13 9.31 -1.90 -2.53
C HIS A 13 9.88 -0.49 -2.42
N LYS A 14 9.83 0.27 -3.52
CA LYS A 14 10.36 1.65 -3.56
C LYS A 14 9.65 2.60 -2.59
N ALA A 15 8.38 2.33 -2.26
CA ALA A 15 7.63 3.13 -1.30
C ALA A 15 6.48 2.31 -0.69
N HIS A 16 6.65 1.88 0.56
CA HIS A 16 5.57 1.21 1.30
C HIS A 16 4.43 2.18 1.59
N LEU A 17 3.26 1.99 0.99
CA LEU A 17 2.11 2.86 1.25
C LEU A 17 1.69 2.85 2.74
N CYS A 18 1.87 1.72 3.43
CA CYS A 18 1.68 1.65 4.89
C CYS A 18 2.67 2.50 5.68
N LYS A 19 3.89 2.68 5.16
CA LYS A 19 4.91 3.52 5.78
C LYS A 19 4.64 4.99 5.43
N LEU A 20 4.29 5.30 4.18
CA LEU A 20 3.84 6.65 3.78
C LEU A 20 2.68 7.13 4.66
N LYS A 21 1.67 6.28 4.89
CA LYS A 21 0.53 6.57 5.76
C LYS A 21 0.93 6.76 7.24
N LYS A 22 1.95 6.03 7.72
CA LYS A 22 2.51 6.21 9.08
C LYS A 22 3.41 7.44 9.21
N ASP A 23 4.10 7.81 8.13
CA ASP A 23 5.03 8.94 8.04
C ASP A 23 4.29 10.28 7.87
N GLY A 24 2.96 10.23 7.68
CA GLY A 24 2.14 11.42 7.45
C GLY A 24 2.17 11.91 6.00
N LYS A 25 2.69 11.13 5.06
CA LYS A 25 2.68 11.42 3.61
C LYS A 25 1.32 11.14 3.00
N LEU A 26 0.32 11.87 3.46
CA LEU A 26 -1.08 11.71 3.06
C LEU A 26 -1.30 12.05 1.58
N GLU A 27 -0.61 13.05 1.03
CA GLU A 27 -0.75 13.44 -0.39
C GLU A 27 -0.39 12.31 -1.36
N GLU A 28 0.69 11.59 -1.10
CA GLU A 28 1.12 10.45 -1.92
C GLU A 28 0.13 9.29 -1.79
N VAL A 29 -0.37 9.06 -0.57
CA VAL A 29 -1.38 8.03 -0.31
C VAL A 29 -2.68 8.38 -1.03
N GLU A 30 -3.16 9.62 -0.91
CA GLU A 30 -4.39 10.08 -1.56
C GLU A 30 -4.32 9.96 -3.08
N GLN A 31 -3.21 10.37 -3.70
CA GLN A 31 -3.01 10.18 -5.15
C GLN A 31 -3.12 8.70 -5.56
N GLN A 32 -2.62 7.79 -4.73
CA GLN A 32 -2.72 6.35 -4.97
C GLN A 32 -4.10 5.76 -4.59
N GLU A 33 -4.82 6.38 -3.66
CA GLU A 33 -6.17 6.01 -3.25
C GLU A 33 -7.27 6.59 -4.16
N GLN A 34 -6.97 7.55 -5.04
CA GLN A 34 -7.94 8.12 -5.99
C GLN A 34 -8.46 7.11 -7.02
N ASN A 35 -7.61 6.22 -7.53
CA ASN A 35 -8.02 5.18 -8.47
C ASN A 35 -7.33 3.84 -8.18
N PRO A 36 -7.66 3.21 -7.05
CA PRO A 36 -6.91 2.07 -6.57
C PRO A 36 -7.36 0.81 -7.31
N ILE A 37 -6.46 0.26 -8.11
CA ILE A 37 -6.66 -1.02 -8.80
C ILE A 37 -6.20 -2.22 -7.97
N VAL A 38 -5.40 -1.96 -6.93
CA VAL A 38 -4.85 -2.98 -6.04
C VAL A 38 -4.92 -2.53 -4.59
N TYR A 39 -4.96 -3.50 -3.67
CA TYR A 39 -4.89 -3.27 -2.23
C TYR A 39 -3.93 -4.25 -1.58
N CYS A 40 -3.33 -3.84 -0.47
CA CYS A 40 -2.48 -4.71 0.31
C CYS A 40 -3.34 -5.54 1.26
N ASN A 41 -3.27 -6.86 1.16
CA ASN A 41 -4.05 -7.74 2.02
C ASN A 41 -3.66 -7.62 3.51
N LYS A 42 -2.42 -7.19 3.81
CA LYS A 42 -1.93 -7.04 5.19
C LYS A 42 -2.31 -5.71 5.83
N CYS A 43 -1.96 -4.60 5.19
CA CYS A 43 -2.13 -3.27 5.77
C CYS A 43 -3.40 -2.56 5.29
N LYS A 44 -4.18 -3.19 4.39
CA LYS A 44 -5.40 -2.65 3.76
C LYS A 44 -5.19 -1.32 3.02
N ALA A 45 -3.94 -0.92 2.78
CA ALA A 45 -3.62 0.23 1.95
C ALA A 45 -4.00 -0.05 0.50
N LYS A 46 -4.56 0.95 -0.18
CA LYS A 46 -5.02 0.86 -1.56
C LYS A 46 -4.08 1.67 -2.44
N ALA A 47 -3.76 1.18 -3.63
CA ALA A 47 -2.88 1.88 -4.54
C ALA A 47 -3.28 1.65 -5.99
N SER A 48 -2.94 2.62 -6.83
CA SER A 48 -3.04 2.50 -8.28
C SER A 48 -1.94 1.61 -8.86
N ASP A 49 -0.88 1.31 -8.10
CA ASP A 49 0.20 0.43 -8.56
C ASP A 49 0.63 -0.60 -7.49
N PRO A 50 0.81 -1.88 -7.87
CA PRO A 50 1.18 -2.95 -6.96
C PRO A 50 2.56 -2.80 -6.32
N SER A 51 3.47 -2.03 -6.92
CA SER A 51 4.84 -1.83 -6.44
C SER A 51 4.90 -1.03 -5.12
N TYR A 52 3.82 -0.33 -4.76
CA TYR A 52 3.69 0.41 -3.51
C TYR A 52 3.25 -0.46 -2.32
N LEU A 53 2.93 -1.74 -2.56
CA LEU A 53 2.31 -2.62 -1.57
C LEU A 53 3.18 -3.87 -1.34
N CYS A 54 3.26 -4.34 -0.08
CA CYS A 54 3.98 -5.59 0.25
C CYS A 54 3.36 -6.83 -0.40
N ASN A 55 2.03 -6.85 -0.48
CA ASN A 55 1.27 -7.98 -0.97
C ASN A 55 0.04 -7.44 -1.71
N PRO A 56 0.26 -6.89 -2.92
CA PRO A 56 -0.80 -6.30 -3.71
C PRO A 56 -1.77 -7.38 -4.18
N ARG A 57 -3.06 -7.06 -4.10
CA ARG A 57 -4.15 -7.91 -4.50
C ARG A 57 -5.12 -7.06 -5.31
N ALA A 58 -5.64 -7.58 -6.42
CA ALA A 58 -6.51 -6.80 -7.29
C ALA A 58 -7.79 -6.39 -6.56
N LEU A 59 -8.09 -5.08 -6.56
CA LEU A 59 -9.42 -4.55 -6.33
C LEU A 59 -10.14 -4.68 -7.67
N LYS A 60 -11.04 -5.67 -7.81
CA LYS A 60 -11.88 -5.71 -9.01
C LYS A 60 -12.72 -4.42 -9.01
N PRO A 61 -12.67 -3.58 -10.05
CA PRO A 61 -13.63 -2.50 -10.15
C PRO A 61 -15.00 -3.15 -10.33
N THR A 62 -15.86 -3.03 -9.32
CA THR A 62 -17.29 -3.31 -9.47
C THR A 62 -17.81 -2.31 -10.49
N LYS A 63 -18.03 -2.82 -11.70
CA LYS A 63 -18.68 -2.16 -12.83
C LYS A 63 -20.12 -1.78 -12.48
#